data_AF-A0A1R3WFV6-F1
#
_entry.id   AF-A0A1R3WFV6-F1
#
_cell.length_a   1.000
_cell.length_b   1.000
_cell.length_c   1.000
_cell.angle_alpha   90.00
_cell.angle_beta   90.00
_cell.angle_gamma   90.00
#
_symmetry.space_group_name_H-M   'P 1'
#
loop_
_entity.id
_entity.type
_entity.pdbx_description
1 polymer ?
#
loop_
_entity_poly.entity_id
_entity_poly.type
_entity_poly.pdbx_seq_one_letter_code
_entity_poly.pdbx_strand_id
1 'polypeptide(L)'
;MKKLYRSSLVLASLSLLLYSCDSSKEDETVLPTQEEVEYVVVDANTTDVPVKASKYDEVDGIFMYTENHIFTSGPPSQFTIDKGYFKASYLGKDTNGPHVPLQSSKINGQTMCTETYINNICDSSKPSTSWNLYGNQHEVRNLKWEYLNSDKSKGYRVEMTDVPKAAKWHAVPSRISFDEEINFQFERNSVKDSIIVGLLIVPKEGIGKVLSSPTINRTRQVGYLVKPGETSFTITKERLANLSQSALGTPTAADSIFLNLRTTRHVIKVIDNREILISYIVDEFRPVTVDWKID
;
A
#
# COMPACT_ATOMS: atom_id res chain seq x y z
N MET A 1 -32.57 -7.99 81.94
CA MET A 1 -32.56 -6.56 81.56
C MET A 1 -32.39 -6.45 80.06
N LYS A 2 -33.17 -5.55 79.46
CA LYS A 2 -33.11 -5.01 78.08
C LYS A 2 -33.08 -6.00 76.91
N LYS A 3 -34.29 -6.19 76.38
CA LYS A 3 -34.60 -6.31 74.94
C LYS A 3 -34.02 -5.13 74.17
N LEU A 4 -33.67 -5.37 72.91
CA LEU A 4 -34.07 -4.66 71.69
C LEU A 4 -32.91 -4.77 70.68
N TYR A 5 -33.10 -5.02 69.40
CA TYR A 5 -34.19 -5.52 68.55
C TYR A 5 -33.69 -5.22 67.13
N ARG A 6 -34.11 -6.04 66.17
CA ARG A 6 -34.20 -5.71 64.74
C ARG A 6 -32.87 -5.56 64.00
N SER A 7 -32.73 -6.09 62.80
CA SER A 7 -33.64 -6.83 61.94
C SER A 7 -32.78 -7.40 60.82
N SER A 8 -32.96 -8.65 60.43
CA SER A 8 -33.89 -9.05 59.35
C SER A 8 -33.46 -8.44 58.02
N LEU A 9 -33.38 -9.15 56.90
CA LEU A 9 -33.97 -10.40 56.48
C LEU A 9 -33.16 -10.73 55.21
N VAL A 10 -32.47 -11.87 55.10
CA VAL A 10 -33.00 -13.14 54.60
C VAL A 10 -33.78 -12.95 53.30
N LEU A 11 -33.33 -13.65 52.25
CA LEU A 11 -34.04 -14.72 51.54
C LEU A 11 -33.38 -14.84 50.16
N ALA A 12 -32.70 -15.96 49.92
CA ALA A 12 -33.25 -17.11 49.20
C ALA A 12 -32.69 -17.07 47.77
N SER A 13 -32.43 -18.15 47.08
CA SER A 13 -32.84 -19.55 47.22
C SER A 13 -31.85 -20.32 46.33
N LEU A 14 -31.28 -21.43 46.80
CA LEU A 14 -31.86 -22.75 46.60
C LEU A 14 -31.73 -23.23 45.13
N SER A 15 -30.65 -23.96 44.89
CA SER A 15 -30.58 -25.29 44.27
C SER A 15 -31.76 -25.83 43.43
N LEU A 16 -31.33 -26.65 42.45
CA LEU A 16 -32.01 -27.67 41.62
C LEU A 16 -32.46 -27.17 40.23
N LEU A 17 -31.73 -27.54 39.18
CA LEU A 17 -31.87 -28.79 38.40
C LEU A 17 -33.25 -28.89 37.72
N LEU A 18 -33.25 -28.73 36.38
CA LEU A 18 -33.79 -29.65 35.35
C LEU A 18 -34.35 -28.90 34.12
N TYR A 19 -33.82 -29.29 32.95
CA TYR A 19 -34.46 -29.26 31.60
C TYR A 19 -34.73 -27.86 30.97
N SER A 20 -34.58 -27.60 29.67
CA SER A 20 -34.28 -28.37 28.45
C SER A 20 -34.22 -27.39 27.26
N CYS A 21 -33.65 -27.85 26.14
CA CYS A 21 -33.72 -27.31 24.77
C CYS A 21 -32.67 -26.25 24.35
N ASP A 22 -31.52 -26.77 23.91
CA ASP A 22 -31.11 -26.87 22.50
C ASP A 22 -31.37 -25.70 21.53
N SER A 23 -30.42 -25.52 20.59
CA SER A 23 -30.19 -24.43 19.62
C SER A 23 -29.32 -23.28 20.15
N SER A 24 -28.00 -23.38 20.13
CA SER A 24 -27.21 -23.53 18.92
C SER A 24 -25.95 -24.33 19.24
N LYS A 25 -25.87 -25.54 18.68
CA LYS A 25 -24.58 -25.92 18.11
C LYS A 25 -24.33 -24.88 17.04
N GLU A 26 -23.52 -23.86 17.35
CA GLU A 26 -22.70 -23.30 16.31
C GLU A 26 -22.01 -24.52 15.71
N ASP A 27 -22.34 -24.82 14.46
CA ASP A 27 -21.51 -25.67 13.65
C ASP A 27 -20.09 -25.13 13.83
N GLU A 28 -19.28 -25.79 14.65
CA GLU A 28 -17.83 -25.82 14.48
C GLU A 28 -17.58 -26.54 13.15
N THR A 29 -18.01 -25.89 12.06
CA THR A 29 -17.45 -26.07 10.76
C THR A 29 -16.01 -25.66 10.95
N VAL A 30 -15.16 -26.68 11.12
CA VAL A 30 -13.71 -26.52 11.05
C VAL A 30 -13.45 -25.89 9.69
N LEU A 31 -13.29 -24.57 9.69
CA LEU A 31 -13.04 -23.81 8.47
C LEU A 31 -11.77 -24.39 7.83
N PRO A 32 -11.78 -24.67 6.53
CA PRO A 32 -10.66 -25.31 5.87
C PRO A 32 -9.38 -24.52 6.14
N THR A 33 -8.31 -25.24 6.44
CA THR A 33 -7.00 -24.60 6.54
C THR A 33 -6.62 -24.07 5.15
N GLN A 34 -5.80 -23.03 5.09
CA GLN A 34 -5.44 -22.38 3.81
C GLN A 34 -4.78 -23.34 2.80
N GLU A 35 -4.29 -24.48 3.25
CA GLU A 35 -3.72 -25.54 2.41
C GLU A 35 -4.78 -26.43 1.75
N GLU A 36 -6.03 -26.39 2.22
CA GLU A 36 -7.15 -27.23 1.76
C GLU A 36 -8.13 -26.48 0.84
N VAL A 37 -7.97 -25.16 0.68
CA VAL A 37 -8.85 -24.33 -0.16
C VAL A 37 -8.36 -24.31 -1.61
N GLU A 38 -9.22 -24.72 -2.55
CA GLU A 38 -8.97 -24.53 -3.97
C GLU A 38 -9.03 -23.04 -4.33
N TYR A 39 -8.00 -22.56 -5.03
CA TYR A 39 -7.87 -21.16 -5.41
C TYR A 39 -8.37 -20.93 -6.84
N VAL A 40 -9.29 -19.98 -7.00
CA VAL A 40 -9.63 -19.44 -8.32
C VAL A 40 -8.51 -18.51 -8.78
N VAL A 41 -7.88 -18.86 -9.90
CA VAL A 41 -6.83 -18.03 -10.50
C VAL A 41 -7.47 -16.86 -11.26
N VAL A 42 -7.06 -15.65 -10.93
CA VAL A 42 -7.47 -14.41 -11.56
C VAL A 42 -6.30 -13.87 -12.38
N ASP A 43 -6.42 -13.95 -13.71
CA ASP A 43 -5.42 -13.40 -14.63
C ASP A 43 -5.50 -11.86 -14.65
N ALA A 44 -4.47 -11.22 -14.12
CA ALA A 44 -4.30 -9.78 -14.03
C ALA A 44 -3.36 -9.22 -15.12
N ASN A 45 -3.05 -9.99 -16.17
CA ASN A 45 -2.37 -9.46 -17.35
C ASN A 45 -3.29 -8.63 -18.26
N THR A 46 -4.61 -8.83 -18.12
CA THR A 46 -5.65 -8.07 -18.82
C THR A 46 -6.63 -7.44 -17.84
N THR A 47 -7.39 -6.46 -18.33
CA THR A 47 -8.42 -5.78 -17.57
C THR A 47 -9.80 -6.27 -18.02
N ASP A 48 -10.71 -6.50 -17.07
CA ASP A 48 -12.10 -6.86 -17.37
C ASP A 48 -12.91 -5.60 -17.70
N VAL A 49 -12.54 -4.47 -17.08
CA VAL A 49 -13.18 -3.16 -17.26
C VAL A 49 -12.13 -2.13 -17.72
N PRO A 50 -12.45 -1.20 -18.63
CA PRO A 50 -11.51 -0.16 -19.05
C PRO A 50 -11.08 0.74 -17.88
N VAL A 51 -9.77 0.92 -17.73
CA VAL A 51 -9.20 1.81 -16.70
C VAL A 51 -9.29 3.26 -17.14
N LYS A 52 -9.97 4.10 -16.35
CA LYS A 52 -10.07 5.55 -16.53
C LYS A 52 -9.82 6.25 -15.20
N ALA A 53 -9.34 7.50 -15.21
CA ALA A 53 -9.05 8.23 -13.96
C ALA A 53 -10.28 8.33 -13.03
N SER A 54 -11.48 8.53 -13.59
CA SER A 54 -12.74 8.57 -12.81
C SER A 54 -13.07 7.24 -12.13
N LYS A 55 -12.57 6.11 -12.63
CA LYS A 55 -12.89 4.78 -12.09
C LYS A 55 -12.26 4.52 -10.72
N TYR A 56 -11.22 5.26 -10.32
CA TYR A 56 -10.56 5.08 -9.03
C TYR A 56 -11.50 5.38 -7.86
N ASP A 57 -12.52 6.22 -8.11
CA ASP A 57 -13.55 6.54 -7.13
C ASP A 57 -14.76 5.60 -7.14
N GLU A 58 -14.89 4.80 -8.19
CA GLU A 58 -16.03 3.92 -8.43
C GLU A 58 -15.74 2.45 -8.12
N VAL A 59 -14.47 2.06 -7.98
CA VAL A 59 -14.07 0.68 -7.63
C VAL A 59 -14.32 0.35 -6.16
N ASP A 60 -14.68 -0.90 -5.89
CA ASP A 60 -14.96 -1.42 -4.55
C ASP A 60 -13.68 -1.65 -3.73
N GLY A 61 -12.55 -1.85 -4.41
CA GLY A 61 -11.27 -2.13 -3.77
C GLY A 61 -10.09 -1.67 -4.60
N ILE A 62 -9.02 -1.25 -3.92
CA ILE A 62 -7.75 -0.87 -4.54
C ILE A 62 -6.65 -1.67 -3.87
N PHE A 63 -6.04 -2.57 -4.65
CA PHE A 63 -4.82 -3.27 -4.28
C PHE A 63 -3.62 -2.59 -4.96
N MET A 64 -2.58 -2.30 -4.19
CA MET A 64 -1.34 -1.69 -4.70
C MET A 64 -0.15 -2.54 -4.29
N TYR A 65 0.67 -2.90 -5.26
CA TYR A 65 1.96 -3.55 -5.09
C TYR A 65 3.06 -2.66 -5.65
N THR A 66 4.03 -2.30 -4.83
CA THR A 66 5.10 -1.36 -5.18
C THR A 66 6.46 -2.02 -5.01
N GLU A 67 7.26 -2.06 -6.07
CA GLU A 67 8.68 -2.38 -6.03
C GLU A 67 9.53 -1.13 -5.78
N ASN A 68 10.72 -1.34 -5.19
CA ASN A 68 11.67 -0.30 -4.79
C ASN A 68 11.04 0.75 -3.87
N HIS A 69 10.17 0.30 -2.96
CA HIS A 69 9.58 1.19 -1.97
C HIS A 69 10.66 1.76 -1.04
N ILE A 70 10.59 3.06 -0.76
CA ILE A 70 11.49 3.68 0.21
C ILE A 70 11.04 3.32 1.62
N PHE A 71 11.99 2.95 2.46
CA PHE A 71 11.74 2.64 3.86
C PHE A 71 12.79 3.34 4.74
N THR A 72 12.46 3.48 6.02
CA THR A 72 13.44 3.82 7.06
C THR A 72 13.90 2.54 7.72
N SER A 73 15.21 2.29 7.74
CA SER A 73 15.78 1.16 8.48
C SER A 73 16.00 1.56 9.94
N GLY A 74 15.88 0.59 10.86
CA GLY A 74 16.02 0.78 12.30
C GLY A 74 17.38 1.36 12.76
N PRO A 75 17.58 1.54 14.09
CA PRO A 75 18.73 2.25 14.64
C PRO A 75 20.10 1.62 14.26
N PRO A 76 21.14 2.41 13.91
CA PRO A 76 21.11 3.85 13.69
C PRO A 76 20.30 4.18 12.43
N SER A 77 19.25 4.96 12.62
CA SER A 77 18.15 5.12 11.68
C SER A 77 18.61 5.72 10.35
N GLN A 78 18.52 4.94 9.27
CA GLN A 78 18.93 5.38 7.95
C GLN A 78 17.72 5.47 7.03
N PHE A 79 17.63 6.58 6.31
CA PHE A 79 16.79 6.69 5.14
C PHE A 79 17.49 5.94 4.02
N THR A 80 16.90 4.85 3.55
CA THR A 80 17.53 4.01 2.53
C THR A 80 16.65 3.94 1.31
N ILE A 81 17.20 4.41 0.19
CA ILE A 81 16.67 4.13 -1.14
C ILE A 81 17.32 2.84 -1.59
N ASP A 82 16.97 1.73 -0.95
CA ASP A 82 17.45 0.43 -1.39
C ASP A 82 16.49 -0.12 -2.45
N LYS A 83 17.07 -0.50 -3.59
CA LYS A 83 16.32 -1.10 -4.69
C LYS A 83 16.18 -2.58 -4.37
N GLY A 84 14.98 -3.00 -3.98
CA GLY A 84 14.73 -4.37 -3.49
C GLY A 84 13.66 -4.48 -2.42
N TYR A 85 13.13 -3.35 -1.93
CA TYR A 85 12.02 -3.32 -0.99
C TYR A 85 10.68 -3.30 -1.71
N PHE A 86 9.74 -4.06 -1.18
CA PHE A 86 8.40 -4.18 -1.71
C PHE A 86 7.39 -3.64 -0.69
N LYS A 87 6.31 -3.07 -1.18
CA LYS A 87 5.18 -2.65 -0.35
C LYS A 87 3.89 -3.14 -0.96
N ALA A 88 3.02 -3.68 -0.11
CA ALA A 88 1.65 -4.04 -0.46
C ALA A 88 0.67 -3.29 0.44
N SER A 89 -0.40 -2.80 -0.16
CA SER A 89 -1.51 -2.19 0.57
C SER A 89 -2.83 -2.50 -0.13
N TYR A 90 -3.88 -2.62 0.67
CA TYR A 90 -5.24 -2.74 0.17
C TYR A 90 -6.13 -1.71 0.85
N LEU A 91 -6.93 -1.02 0.05
CA LEU A 91 -7.97 -0.10 0.50
C LEU A 91 -9.32 -0.62 -0.03
N GLY A 92 -10.16 -1.14 0.86
CA GLY A 92 -11.55 -1.45 0.54
C GLY A 92 -12.42 -0.20 0.71
N LYS A 93 -13.24 0.11 -0.29
CA LYS A 93 -14.31 1.12 -0.20
C LYS A 93 -15.61 0.39 0.05
N ASP A 94 -15.93 0.19 1.32
CA ASP A 94 -17.11 -0.57 1.69
C ASP A 94 -18.25 0.37 2.05
N THR A 95 -19.11 0.69 1.07
CA THR A 95 -20.33 1.47 1.36
C THR A 95 -21.54 0.60 1.65
N ASN A 96 -21.59 -0.68 1.24
CA ASN A 96 -22.80 -1.52 1.36
C ASN A 96 -22.59 -3.05 1.45
N GLY A 97 -21.37 -3.57 1.60
CA GLY A 97 -21.10 -5.01 1.64
C GLY A 97 -20.43 -5.48 2.93
N PRO A 98 -20.31 -6.80 3.16
CA PRO A 98 -19.28 -7.28 4.07
C PRO A 98 -17.92 -6.83 3.52
N HIS A 99 -17.00 -6.47 4.41
CA HIS A 99 -15.61 -6.19 4.07
C HIS A 99 -15.10 -7.22 3.07
N VAL A 100 -14.15 -6.86 2.21
CA VAL A 100 -13.23 -7.88 1.70
C VAL A 100 -12.21 -8.03 2.84
N PRO A 101 -12.45 -8.80 3.93
CA PRO A 101 -11.36 -9.04 4.83
C PRO A 101 -10.43 -9.94 4.03
N LEU A 102 -9.26 -9.39 3.78
CA LEU A 102 -8.14 -10.05 3.18
C LEU A 102 -7.61 -11.11 4.15
N GLN A 103 -8.44 -12.10 4.47
CA GLN A 103 -8.14 -13.16 5.41
C GLN A 103 -7.06 -14.05 4.82
N SER A 104 -6.07 -14.34 5.64
CA SER A 104 -4.97 -15.24 5.28
C SER A 104 -4.25 -14.82 4.00
N SER A 105 -4.17 -13.51 3.71
CA SER A 105 -3.59 -13.04 2.45
C SER A 105 -2.13 -13.42 2.34
N LYS A 106 -1.72 -13.98 1.21
CA LYS A 106 -0.32 -14.29 0.89
C LYS A 106 0.16 -13.47 -0.29
N ILE A 107 1.39 -12.99 -0.24
CA ILE A 107 2.00 -12.27 -1.35
C ILE A 107 3.47 -12.64 -1.55
N ASN A 108 3.96 -12.59 -2.78
CA ASN A 108 5.38 -12.78 -3.09
C ASN A 108 6.19 -11.49 -2.87
N GLY A 109 7.38 -11.60 -2.29
CA GLY A 109 8.31 -10.49 -2.09
C GLY A 109 9.42 -10.82 -1.08
N GLN A 110 10.61 -10.26 -1.28
CA GLN A 110 11.78 -10.56 -0.43
C GLN A 110 11.79 -9.74 0.88
N THR A 111 11.51 -8.45 0.79
CA THR A 111 11.46 -7.55 1.95
C THR A 111 10.20 -6.70 1.86
N MET A 112 9.14 -7.14 2.56
CA MET A 112 7.80 -6.57 2.44
C MET A 112 7.48 -5.60 3.59
N CYS A 113 7.04 -4.41 3.22
CA CYS A 113 6.42 -3.45 4.10
C CYS A 113 4.90 -3.55 3.97
N THR A 114 4.21 -3.73 5.10
CA THR A 114 2.74 -3.83 5.12
C THR A 114 2.14 -2.68 5.90
N GLU A 115 1.13 -2.05 5.32
CA GLU A 115 0.37 -0.96 5.93
C GLU A 115 -0.97 -1.48 6.47
N THR A 116 -1.20 -1.32 7.77
CA THR A 116 -2.55 -1.43 8.37
C THR A 116 -2.91 -0.07 8.97
N TYR A 117 -4.21 0.21 9.13
CA TYR A 117 -4.72 1.50 9.61
C TYR A 117 -4.14 1.98 10.96
N ILE A 118 -3.48 1.10 11.72
CA ILE A 118 -3.08 1.33 13.11
C ILE A 118 -1.57 1.14 13.33
N ASN A 119 -0.88 0.27 12.57
CA ASN A 119 0.56 0.06 12.69
C ASN A 119 1.16 -0.37 11.35
N ASN A 120 2.32 0.17 11.01
CA ASN A 120 3.06 -0.24 9.82
C ASN A 120 4.32 -0.98 10.27
N ILE A 121 4.31 -2.29 10.08
CA ILE A 121 5.43 -3.14 10.44
C ILE A 121 6.21 -3.41 9.15
N CYS A 122 7.38 -2.78 9.02
CA CYS A 122 8.44 -3.22 8.10
C CYS A 122 9.47 -3.95 8.95
N ASP A 123 9.21 -5.21 9.25
CA ASP A 123 10.22 -6.04 9.86
C ASP A 123 10.68 -7.04 8.80
N SER A 124 11.95 -6.95 8.42
CA SER A 124 12.61 -7.94 7.56
C SER A 124 12.58 -9.35 8.17
N SER A 125 12.23 -9.48 9.45
CA SER A 125 12.13 -10.75 10.17
C SER A 125 10.69 -11.23 10.42
N LYS A 126 9.66 -10.36 10.33
CA LYS A 126 8.25 -10.73 10.55
C LYS A 126 7.27 -9.83 9.77
N PRO A 127 6.62 -10.31 8.70
CA PRO A 127 5.55 -9.55 8.07
C PRO A 127 4.39 -9.33 9.07
N SER A 128 3.68 -8.20 8.98
CA SER A 128 2.54 -7.95 9.86
C SER A 128 1.47 -9.03 9.71
N THR A 129 0.70 -9.25 10.78
CA THR A 129 -0.25 -10.35 10.95
C THR A 129 -1.38 -10.43 9.91
N SER A 130 -1.52 -9.46 9.00
CA SER A 130 -2.53 -9.47 7.93
C SER A 130 -2.01 -10.03 6.60
N TRP A 131 -0.70 -10.16 6.41
CA TRP A 131 -0.09 -10.62 5.17
C TRP A 131 0.97 -11.69 5.43
N ASN A 132 0.74 -12.90 4.94
CA ASN A 132 1.71 -13.97 4.87
C ASN A 132 2.56 -13.82 3.59
N LEU A 133 3.77 -14.37 3.57
CA LEU A 133 4.64 -14.35 2.39
C LEU A 133 4.68 -15.72 1.72
N TYR A 134 4.58 -15.74 0.38
CA TYR A 134 4.67 -16.97 -0.43
C TYR A 134 6.13 -17.43 -0.69
N GLY A 135 7.11 -16.63 -0.24
CA GLY A 135 8.53 -16.81 -0.50
C GLY A 135 9.16 -15.57 -1.15
N ASN A 136 10.48 -15.64 -1.35
CA ASN A 136 11.24 -14.57 -2.00
C ASN A 136 10.76 -14.40 -3.46
N GLN A 137 10.72 -13.16 -3.97
CA GLN A 137 10.78 -13.00 -5.42
C GLN A 137 12.18 -13.45 -5.87
N HIS A 138 12.26 -14.63 -6.50
CA HIS A 138 13.43 -14.97 -7.31
C HIS A 138 13.39 -14.19 -8.63
N GLU A 139 14.49 -14.15 -9.38
CA GLU A 139 14.84 -13.29 -10.53
C GLU A 139 13.72 -12.97 -11.57
N VAL A 140 12.62 -13.73 -11.60
CA VAL A 140 11.45 -13.48 -12.43
C VAL A 140 10.44 -12.58 -11.71
N ARG A 141 10.40 -11.31 -12.08
CA ARG A 141 9.42 -10.32 -11.58
C ARG A 141 8.00 -10.72 -11.97
N ASN A 142 7.12 -10.94 -10.98
CA ASN A 142 5.70 -11.21 -11.15
C ASN A 142 4.89 -10.75 -9.93
N LEU A 143 3.57 -10.62 -10.07
CA LEU A 143 2.65 -10.51 -8.93
C LEU A 143 1.99 -11.87 -8.68
N LYS A 144 2.01 -12.31 -7.43
CA LYS A 144 1.15 -13.38 -6.94
C LYS A 144 0.58 -12.96 -5.60
N TRP A 145 -0.73 -12.72 -5.58
CA TRP A 145 -1.48 -12.35 -4.39
C TRP A 145 -2.62 -13.34 -4.17
N GLU A 146 -2.55 -14.09 -3.08
CA GLU A 146 -3.60 -15.00 -2.65
C GLU A 146 -4.38 -14.40 -1.50
N TYR A 147 -5.68 -14.62 -1.44
CA TYR A 147 -6.50 -14.27 -0.27
C TYR A 147 -7.74 -15.15 -0.22
N LEU A 148 -8.35 -15.25 0.96
CA LEU A 148 -9.66 -15.86 1.13
C LEU A 148 -10.74 -14.78 1.16
N ASN A 149 -11.93 -15.08 0.66
CA ASN A 149 -13.09 -14.22 0.86
C ASN A 149 -13.52 -14.17 2.35
N SER A 150 -14.51 -13.33 2.64
CA SER A 150 -14.84 -12.95 4.01
C SER A 150 -15.25 -14.09 4.92
N ASP A 151 -16.03 -15.01 4.38
CA ASP A 151 -16.51 -16.22 5.06
C ASP A 151 -15.56 -17.41 4.90
N LYS A 152 -14.40 -17.22 4.24
CA LYS A 152 -13.38 -18.23 3.95
C LYS A 152 -13.89 -19.42 3.12
N SER A 153 -15.04 -19.29 2.47
CA SER A 153 -15.60 -20.33 1.60
C SER A 153 -14.86 -20.47 0.27
N LYS A 154 -14.10 -19.45 -0.15
CA LYS A 154 -13.44 -19.41 -1.46
C LYS A 154 -12.11 -18.68 -1.41
N GLY A 155 -11.11 -19.26 -2.09
CA GLY A 155 -9.78 -18.65 -2.28
C GLY A 155 -9.62 -18.00 -3.64
N TYR A 156 -8.91 -16.88 -3.69
CA TYR A 156 -8.49 -16.20 -4.91
C TYR A 156 -6.98 -16.10 -5.00
N ARG A 157 -6.46 -16.30 -6.22
CA ARG A 157 -5.05 -16.07 -6.54
C ARG A 157 -4.96 -15.14 -7.73
N VAL A 158 -4.60 -13.89 -7.48
CA VAL A 158 -4.34 -12.88 -8.50
C VAL A 158 -2.92 -13.05 -9.01
N GLU A 159 -2.75 -13.22 -10.33
CA GLU A 159 -1.45 -13.39 -10.98
C GLU A 159 -1.24 -12.36 -12.10
N MET A 160 -0.11 -11.64 -12.06
CA MET A 160 0.34 -10.77 -13.16
C MET A 160 1.77 -11.17 -13.52
N THR A 161 1.96 -11.69 -14.71
CA THR A 161 3.27 -12.18 -15.20
C THR A 161 3.90 -11.21 -16.19
N ASP A 162 3.09 -10.50 -16.98
CA ASP A 162 3.52 -9.32 -17.76
C ASP A 162 3.46 -8.09 -16.85
N VAL A 163 4.40 -7.98 -15.90
CA VAL A 163 4.51 -6.82 -15.00
C VAL A 163 5.18 -5.63 -15.70
N PRO A 164 4.89 -4.38 -15.29
CA PRO A 164 5.54 -3.20 -15.86
C PRO A 164 7.07 -3.28 -15.72
N LYS A 165 7.77 -2.92 -16.80
CA LYS A 165 9.23 -2.79 -16.80
C LYS A 165 9.61 -1.36 -16.42
N ALA A 166 10.38 -1.22 -15.34
CA ALA A 166 10.83 0.08 -14.84
C ALA A 166 11.37 0.97 -15.97
N ALA A 167 10.74 2.11 -16.22
CA ALA A 167 11.35 3.17 -17.00
C ALA A 167 12.59 3.70 -16.27
N LYS A 168 13.60 4.09 -17.04
CA LYS A 168 14.88 4.55 -16.49
C LYS A 168 15.17 5.98 -16.89
N TRP A 169 15.83 6.73 -16.01
CA TRP A 169 16.34 8.04 -16.36
C TRP A 169 17.42 7.93 -17.45
N HIS A 170 17.22 8.63 -18.57
CA HIS A 170 18.23 8.75 -19.62
C HIS A 170 19.06 10.03 -19.43
N ALA A 171 18.39 11.17 -19.28
CA ALA A 171 19.00 12.45 -18.99
C ALA A 171 18.16 13.23 -17.98
N VAL A 172 18.80 13.68 -16.91
CA VAL A 172 18.15 14.37 -15.80
C VAL A 172 19.17 15.25 -15.08
N PRO A 173 18.83 16.50 -14.71
CA PRO A 173 19.79 17.39 -14.12
C PRO A 173 20.17 16.93 -12.71
N SER A 174 21.44 17.08 -12.36
CA SER A 174 21.94 16.81 -11.00
C SER A 174 21.55 17.90 -9.99
N ARG A 175 21.14 19.06 -10.50
CA ARG A 175 20.69 20.22 -9.73
C ARG A 175 19.35 20.69 -10.25
N ILE A 176 18.44 21.03 -9.35
CA ILE A 176 17.13 21.61 -9.70
C ILE A 176 16.99 22.99 -9.07
N SER A 177 16.48 23.94 -9.85
CA SER A 177 16.06 25.26 -9.39
C SER A 177 14.53 25.33 -9.50
N PHE A 178 13.86 25.83 -8.48
CA PHE A 178 12.40 25.98 -8.47
C PHE A 178 11.90 27.14 -9.35
N ASP A 179 12.81 27.99 -9.82
CA ASP A 179 12.51 29.13 -10.69
C ASP A 179 12.72 28.83 -12.17
N GLU A 180 13.23 27.64 -12.50
CA GLU A 180 13.56 27.22 -13.85
C GLU A 180 12.72 26.03 -14.29
N GLU A 181 12.63 25.83 -15.60
CA GLU A 181 12.03 24.62 -16.14
C GLU A 181 12.97 23.44 -15.97
N ILE A 182 12.42 22.31 -15.51
CA ILE A 182 13.20 21.09 -15.33
C ILE A 182 12.82 20.12 -16.44
N ASN A 183 13.80 19.82 -17.29
CA ASN A 183 13.63 18.90 -18.41
C ASN A 183 14.13 17.50 -18.04
N PHE A 184 13.34 16.51 -18.42
CA PHE A 184 13.59 15.10 -18.15
C PHE A 184 13.57 14.31 -19.45
N GLN A 185 14.47 13.34 -19.57
CA GLN A 185 14.41 12.30 -20.59
C GLN A 185 14.51 10.94 -19.91
N PHE A 186 13.70 10.00 -20.38
CA PHE A 186 13.63 8.65 -19.84
C PHE A 186 13.37 7.64 -20.95
N GLU A 187 13.81 6.41 -20.70
CA GLU A 187 13.56 5.27 -21.56
C GLU A 187 12.25 4.58 -21.14
N ARG A 188 11.27 4.58 -22.03
CA ARG A 188 9.99 3.88 -21.85
C ARG A 188 10.09 2.48 -22.45
N ASN A 189 9.79 1.46 -21.65
CA ASN A 189 9.81 0.06 -22.10
C ASN A 189 8.48 -0.41 -22.72
N SER A 190 7.38 0.28 -22.43
CA SER A 190 6.04 -0.10 -22.90
C SER A 190 5.10 1.08 -22.96
N VAL A 191 4.23 1.12 -23.97
CA VAL A 191 3.13 2.10 -24.07
C VAL A 191 1.91 1.72 -23.24
N LYS A 192 1.82 0.46 -22.79
CA LYS A 192 0.73 -0.03 -21.91
C LYS A 192 0.88 0.48 -20.48
N ASP A 193 2.08 0.91 -20.11
CA ASP A 193 2.41 1.37 -18.77
C ASP A 193 2.31 2.89 -18.68
N SER A 194 1.74 3.37 -17.58
CA SER A 194 1.73 4.79 -17.24
C SER A 194 3.07 5.18 -16.65
N ILE A 195 3.59 6.33 -17.07
CA ILE A 195 4.81 6.93 -16.52
C ILE A 195 4.41 8.18 -15.75
N ILE A 196 4.85 8.27 -14.50
CA ILE A 196 4.66 9.43 -13.63
C ILE A 196 6.05 9.94 -13.26
N VAL A 197 6.34 11.19 -13.60
CA VAL A 197 7.53 11.90 -13.13
C VAL A 197 7.14 12.67 -11.90
N GLY A 198 7.85 12.47 -10.78
CA GLY A 198 7.49 13.08 -9.51
C GLY A 198 8.67 13.62 -8.72
N LEU A 199 8.34 14.46 -7.74
CA LEU A 199 9.24 14.95 -6.71
C LEU A 199 8.83 14.33 -5.39
N LEU A 200 9.79 13.72 -4.71
CA LEU A 200 9.67 13.28 -3.33
C LEU A 200 10.47 14.23 -2.45
N ILE A 201 9.80 14.89 -1.52
CA ILE A 201 10.37 15.89 -0.63
C ILE A 201 10.36 15.29 0.78
N VAL A 202 11.54 15.13 1.36
CA VAL A 202 11.77 14.47 2.64
C VAL A 202 12.43 15.46 3.60
N PRO A 203 11.75 15.88 4.69
CA PRO A 203 12.37 16.76 5.68
C PRO A 203 13.61 16.12 6.30
N LYS A 204 14.75 16.82 6.32
CA LYS A 204 16.02 16.34 6.88
C LYS A 204 15.91 16.04 8.38
N GLU A 205 15.08 16.78 9.10
CA GLU A 205 14.79 16.50 10.52
C GLU A 205 13.99 15.20 10.75
N GLY A 206 13.33 14.69 9.70
CA GLY A 206 12.63 13.41 9.68
C GLY A 206 13.52 12.26 9.24
N ILE A 207 14.62 12.55 8.53
CA ILE A 207 15.65 11.56 8.18
C ILE A 207 16.30 11.07 9.47
N GLY A 208 16.00 9.83 9.84
CA GLY A 208 16.56 9.19 11.03
C GLY A 208 15.65 9.15 12.27
N LYS A 209 14.42 9.67 12.20
CA LYS A 209 13.43 9.46 13.28
C LYS A 209 12.60 8.20 12.98
N VAL A 210 12.70 7.20 13.86
CA VAL A 210 11.82 6.01 13.83
C VAL A 210 10.43 6.46 14.24
N LEU A 211 9.46 6.34 13.34
CA LEU A 211 8.05 6.23 13.74
C LEU A 211 7.72 4.75 13.89
N SER A 212 6.62 4.43 14.56
CA SER A 212 5.97 3.10 14.50
C SER A 212 5.52 2.71 13.08
N SER A 213 5.89 3.52 12.09
CA SER A 213 5.66 3.35 10.67
C SER A 213 6.93 3.68 9.88
N PRO A 214 7.29 2.91 8.84
CA PRO A 214 8.40 3.13 7.92
C PRO A 214 8.19 4.36 7.00
N THR A 215 7.15 5.16 7.24
CA THR A 215 6.94 6.42 6.54
C THR A 215 7.80 7.49 7.18
N ILE A 216 8.68 8.15 6.42
CA ILE A 216 9.39 9.32 6.94
C ILE A 216 8.34 10.40 7.21
N ASN A 217 8.32 10.90 8.44
CA ASN A 217 7.33 11.87 8.87
C ASN A 217 7.28 13.05 7.89
N ARG A 218 6.08 13.47 7.49
CA ARG A 218 5.85 14.62 6.60
C ARG A 218 6.55 14.51 5.24
N THR A 219 6.78 13.29 4.73
CA THR A 219 7.16 13.11 3.33
C THR A 219 6.05 13.63 2.43
N ARG A 220 6.43 14.44 1.45
CA ARG A 220 5.51 15.03 0.48
C ARG A 220 5.87 14.50 -0.89
N GLN A 221 4.88 14.03 -1.63
CA GLN A 221 5.08 13.58 -3.00
C GLN A 221 4.20 14.38 -3.96
N VAL A 222 4.80 14.76 -5.07
CA VAL A 222 4.13 15.37 -6.22
C VAL A 222 4.38 14.47 -7.41
N GLY A 223 3.35 14.18 -8.19
CA GLY A 223 3.47 13.38 -9.40
C GLY A 223 2.83 14.08 -10.59
N TYR A 224 3.48 13.99 -11.74
CA TYR A 224 2.99 14.48 -13.01
C TYR A 224 2.89 13.30 -13.99
N LEU A 225 1.68 13.04 -14.46
CA LEU A 225 1.44 12.00 -15.47
C LEU A 225 2.03 12.45 -16.81
N VAL A 226 2.90 11.63 -17.37
CA VAL A 226 3.45 11.80 -18.72
C VAL A 226 2.45 11.25 -19.72
N LYS A 227 2.27 11.91 -20.87
CA LYS A 227 1.36 11.40 -21.90
C LYS A 227 1.84 10.04 -22.45
N PRO A 228 0.94 9.19 -22.95
CA PRO A 228 1.31 7.95 -23.59
C PRO A 228 2.30 8.18 -24.75
N GLY A 229 3.34 7.34 -24.82
CA GLY A 229 4.35 7.38 -25.89
C GLY A 229 5.44 8.44 -25.75
N GLU A 230 5.29 9.45 -24.89
CA GLU A 230 6.36 10.43 -24.63
C GLU A 230 7.53 9.77 -23.88
N THR A 231 8.76 10.20 -24.23
CA THR A 231 10.04 9.80 -23.62
C THR A 231 10.75 10.98 -22.95
N SER A 232 10.08 12.13 -22.89
CA SER A 232 10.56 13.33 -22.23
C SER A 232 9.41 14.02 -21.52
N PHE A 233 9.73 14.77 -20.48
CA PHE A 233 8.77 15.56 -19.74
C PHE A 233 9.42 16.85 -19.25
N THR A 234 8.65 17.92 -19.16
CA THR A 234 9.11 19.19 -18.60
C THR A 234 8.21 19.58 -17.45
N ILE A 235 8.79 19.77 -16.26
CA ILE A 235 8.09 20.46 -15.17
C ILE A 235 8.36 21.95 -15.35
N THR A 236 7.32 22.72 -15.63
CA THR A 236 7.45 24.17 -15.79
C THR A 236 7.60 24.87 -14.44
N LYS A 237 8.18 26.07 -14.44
CA LYS A 237 8.31 26.90 -13.23
C LYS A 237 6.97 27.16 -12.54
N GLU A 238 5.87 27.32 -13.30
CA GLU A 238 4.54 27.53 -12.73
C GLU A 238 4.05 26.28 -12.00
N ARG A 239 4.33 25.09 -12.55
CA ARG A 239 3.98 23.82 -11.90
C ARG A 239 4.78 23.58 -10.63
N LEU A 240 6.03 24.06 -10.57
CA LEU A 240 6.86 24.05 -9.36
C LEU A 240 6.36 25.08 -8.34
N ALA A 241 6.07 26.31 -8.79
CA ALA A 241 5.54 27.36 -7.94
C ALA A 241 4.20 26.98 -7.32
N ASN A 242 3.32 26.28 -8.03
CA ASN A 242 2.04 25.81 -7.48
C ASN A 242 2.21 24.78 -6.35
N LEU A 243 3.39 24.17 -6.19
CA LEU A 243 3.68 23.34 -5.01
C LEU A 243 3.69 24.17 -3.73
N SER A 244 4.18 25.42 -3.79
CA SER A 244 4.19 26.36 -2.68
C SER A 244 2.80 26.72 -2.16
N GLN A 245 1.80 26.72 -3.07
CA GLN A 245 0.41 27.06 -2.76
C GLN A 245 -0.43 25.85 -2.34
N SER A 246 0.07 24.64 -2.58
CA SER A 246 -0.61 23.40 -2.19
C SER A 246 -0.46 23.13 -0.69
N ALA A 247 -1.32 22.25 -0.14
CA ALA A 247 -1.20 21.76 1.23
C ALA A 247 0.13 21.04 1.54
N LEU A 248 0.96 20.79 0.51
CA LEU A 248 2.30 20.25 0.66
C LEU A 248 3.29 21.34 1.14
N GLY A 249 3.06 22.62 0.87
CA GLY A 249 3.97 23.71 1.24
C GLY A 249 5.29 23.71 0.46
N THR A 250 5.97 24.86 0.44
CA THR A 250 7.23 25.04 -0.30
C THR A 250 8.35 24.17 0.30
N PRO A 251 9.12 23.44 -0.52
CA PRO A 251 10.38 22.85 -0.07
C PRO A 251 11.35 23.93 0.43
N THR A 252 12.18 23.62 1.42
CA THR A 252 13.17 24.53 2.00
C THR A 252 14.54 23.86 2.10
N ALA A 253 15.59 24.61 2.47
CA ALA A 253 16.92 24.03 2.73
C ALA A 253 16.93 22.93 3.81
N ALA A 254 15.89 22.85 4.65
CA ALA A 254 15.67 21.77 5.61
C ALA A 254 15.14 20.48 4.98
N ASP A 255 14.84 20.45 3.69
CA ASP A 255 14.35 19.30 2.95
C ASP A 255 15.45 18.65 2.08
N SER A 256 15.32 17.36 1.84
CA SER A 256 16.01 16.60 0.79
C SER A 256 15.01 16.30 -0.32
N ILE A 257 15.42 16.41 -1.58
CA ILE A 257 14.56 16.16 -2.74
C ILE A 257 15.10 15.00 -3.56
N PHE A 258 14.19 14.11 -3.92
CA PHE A 258 14.45 13.01 -4.83
C PHE A 258 13.50 13.12 -6.02
N LEU A 259 14.03 12.86 -7.20
CA LEU A 259 13.21 12.62 -8.37
C LEU A 259 12.72 11.18 -8.30
N ASN A 260 11.46 10.96 -8.63
CA ASN A 260 10.87 9.63 -8.78
C ASN A 260 10.38 9.46 -10.22
N LEU A 261 10.87 8.44 -10.90
CA LEU A 261 10.27 7.94 -12.13
C LEU A 261 9.46 6.69 -11.79
N ARG A 262 8.14 6.85 -11.75
CA ARG A 262 7.21 5.78 -11.41
C ARG A 262 6.62 5.18 -12.68
N THR A 263 6.78 3.86 -12.82
CA THR A 263 6.11 3.08 -13.87
C THR A 263 4.96 2.31 -13.24
N THR A 264 3.75 2.48 -13.76
CA THR A 264 2.57 1.83 -13.21
C THR A 264 1.76 1.08 -14.26
N ARG A 265 1.31 -0.11 -13.92
CA ARG A 265 0.26 -0.84 -14.63
C ARG A 265 -0.98 -0.95 -13.74
N HIS A 266 -2.12 -0.60 -14.31
CA HIS A 266 -3.42 -0.71 -13.65
C HIS A 266 -4.28 -1.70 -14.42
N VAL A 267 -4.91 -2.62 -13.71
CA VAL A 267 -5.94 -3.50 -14.25
C VAL A 267 -7.11 -3.52 -13.29
N ILE A 268 -8.34 -3.56 -13.82
CA ILE A 268 -9.55 -3.74 -13.02
C ILE A 268 -10.07 -5.14 -13.29
N LYS A 269 -10.22 -5.93 -12.23
CA LYS A 269 -10.75 -7.28 -12.28
C LYS A 269 -12.09 -7.34 -11.56
N VAL A 270 -13.04 -8.10 -12.10
CA VAL A 270 -14.30 -8.38 -11.42
C VAL A 270 -14.12 -9.67 -10.62
N ILE A 271 -14.04 -9.55 -9.29
CA ILE A 271 -13.86 -10.68 -8.37
C ILE A 271 -15.04 -10.68 -7.39
N ASP A 272 -15.82 -11.76 -7.37
CA ASP A 272 -17.09 -11.84 -6.62
C ASP A 272 -18.04 -10.64 -6.86
N ASN A 273 -18.22 -10.29 -8.13
CA ASN A 273 -19.05 -9.16 -8.56
C ASN A 273 -18.59 -7.79 -8.03
N ARG A 274 -17.35 -7.67 -7.57
CA ARG A 274 -16.72 -6.41 -7.16
C ARG A 274 -15.64 -5.99 -8.13
N GLU A 275 -15.60 -4.72 -8.49
CA GLU A 275 -14.52 -4.14 -9.29
C GLU A 275 -13.32 -3.86 -8.37
N ILE A 276 -12.23 -4.61 -8.56
CA ILE A 276 -10.98 -4.43 -7.82
C ILE A 276 -9.92 -3.86 -8.76
N LEU A 277 -9.43 -2.66 -8.44
CA LEU A 277 -8.28 -2.05 -9.09
C LEU A 277 -7.00 -2.67 -8.54
N ILE A 278 -6.26 -3.38 -9.38
CA ILE A 278 -4.94 -3.94 -9.08
C ILE A 278 -3.89 -3.05 -9.74
N SER A 279 -3.01 -2.49 -8.93
CA SER A 279 -1.93 -1.60 -9.37
C SER A 279 -0.58 -2.23 -9.09
N TYR A 280 0.21 -2.42 -10.14
CA TYR A 280 1.62 -2.80 -10.02
C TYR A 280 2.49 -1.57 -10.31
N ILE A 281 3.33 -1.22 -9.36
CA ILE A 281 4.10 0.03 -9.35
C ILE A 281 5.58 -0.30 -9.22
N VAL A 282 6.40 0.36 -10.01
CA VAL A 282 7.86 0.27 -9.93
C VAL A 282 8.40 1.68 -9.83
N ASP A 283 9.01 2.00 -8.68
CA ASP A 283 9.62 3.31 -8.46
C ASP A 283 11.12 3.29 -8.82
N GLU A 284 11.60 4.38 -9.42
CA GLU A 284 13.02 4.66 -9.62
C GLU A 284 13.36 6.04 -9.05
N PHE A 285 13.98 6.03 -7.88
CA PHE A 285 14.38 7.25 -7.20
C PHE A 285 15.81 7.68 -7.54
N ARG A 286 16.02 8.99 -7.65
CA ARG A 286 17.34 9.61 -7.82
C ARG A 286 17.46 10.85 -6.93
N PRO A 287 18.50 10.96 -6.07
CA PRO A 287 18.74 12.19 -5.33
C PRO A 287 19.11 13.33 -6.27
N VAL A 288 18.67 14.54 -5.93
CA VAL A 288 19.08 15.77 -6.62
C VAL A 288 19.51 16.83 -5.62
N THR A 289 20.45 17.67 -6.03
CA THR A 289 20.77 18.89 -5.28
C THR A 289 19.75 19.96 -5.66
N VAL A 290 19.32 20.75 -4.68
CA VAL A 290 18.42 21.88 -4.93
C VAL A 290 19.20 23.16 -4.78
N ASP A 291 19.11 24.02 -5.79
CA ASP A 291 19.66 25.38 -5.72
C ASP A 291 18.63 26.25 -5.00
N TRP A 292 18.78 26.33 -3.68
CA TRP A 292 17.98 27.25 -2.86
C TRP A 292 18.46 28.66 -3.12
N LYS A 293 17.56 29.55 -3.56
CA LYS A 293 17.83 30.97 -3.38
C LYS A 293 17.91 31.25 -1.89
N ILE A 294 19.06 31.71 -1.46
CA ILE A 294 19.24 32.28 -0.13
C ILE A 294 18.71 33.69 -0.24
N ASP A 295 17.54 33.94 0.35
CA ASP A 295 17.02 35.30 0.56
C ASP A 295 17.87 36.04 1.60
#